data_AF-A0A8H8X1S7-F1
#
_entry.id   AF-A0A8H8X1S7-F1
#
_cell.length_a   1.000
_cell.length_b   1.000
_cell.length_c   1.000
_cell.angle_alpha   90.00
_cell.angle_beta   90.00
_cell.angle_gamma   90.00
#
_symmetry.space_group_name_H-M   'P 1'
#
loop_
_entity.id
_entity.type
_entity.pdbx_description
1 polymer ?
#
loop_
_entity_poly.entity_id
_entity_poly.type
_entity_poly.pdbx_seq_one_letter_code
_entity_poly.pdbx_strand_id
1 'polypeptide(L)'
;MTASLETFAKVRALHDRTTNPGEKAAAAGRMEALARSAGMTVAEALSKLDAPAAHPQPRSFFEDLFNTPEHKAWEAKRERERASRRSELLKVYGSEAAVFADTPREAAMRAACAPLITRRPITGGEMDTLDGWSGVFDGRSKLPDSVREAVSGAWPLPRTVAEAWAEFDAAERLDSDRCVFAYEYSPEHWVEARRYVLEELLDTLPARSLNDLRARLSWFDYHNAREIHPDPAEERVRLATLRADIERMGARIRESGTDGVPVSAGSGAVQSGRGDIRHETSNVGHAHISRSPDPAPSPVQSGQPVDLPDAGNQKGSVDRTHPLRRTNAEKRRAVLDLLRVNAGNPGNNFSDREIARRAGVSPQTVGNIRKARS
;
A
#
# COMPACT_ATOMS: atom_id res chain seq x y z
N MET A 1 49.72 -21.05 5.71
CA MET A 1 50.50 -19.82 5.39
C MET A 1 50.67 -18.89 6.58
N THR A 2 49.76 -18.84 7.55
CA THR A 2 49.88 -17.98 8.76
C THR A 2 50.98 -18.44 9.72
N ALA A 3 51.06 -19.75 10.00
CA ALA A 3 52.06 -20.33 10.91
C ALA A 3 53.53 -20.11 10.45
N SER A 4 53.78 -19.99 9.14
CA SER A 4 55.13 -19.73 8.60
C SER A 4 55.57 -18.28 8.79
N LEU A 5 54.65 -17.31 8.72
CA LEU A 5 54.97 -15.89 8.95
C LEU A 5 55.18 -15.57 10.44
N GLU A 6 54.43 -16.20 11.35
CA GLU A 6 54.67 -16.06 12.80
C GLU A 6 56.04 -16.59 13.22
N THR A 7 56.44 -17.73 12.64
CA THR A 7 57.77 -18.31 12.90
C THR A 7 58.86 -17.40 12.33
N PHE A 8 58.66 -16.86 11.12
CA PHE A 8 59.55 -15.88 10.51
C PHE A 8 59.71 -14.61 11.37
N ALA A 9 58.62 -14.10 11.94
CA ALA A 9 58.63 -12.94 12.84
C ALA A 9 59.50 -13.18 14.09
N LYS A 10 59.41 -14.38 14.69
CA LYS A 10 60.23 -14.75 15.86
C LYS A 10 61.71 -14.82 15.51
N VAL A 11 62.05 -15.37 14.35
CA VAL A 11 63.45 -15.44 13.90
C VAL A 11 64.00 -14.06 13.55
N ARG A 12 63.20 -13.17 12.95
CA ARG A 12 63.56 -11.76 12.74
C ARG A 12 63.85 -11.05 14.06
N ALA A 13 62.97 -11.20 15.05
CA ALA A 13 63.19 -10.61 16.37
C ALA A 13 64.48 -11.10 17.04
N LEU A 14 64.86 -12.37 16.82
CA LEU A 14 66.12 -12.92 17.31
C LEU A 14 67.33 -12.35 16.54
N HIS A 15 67.23 -12.26 15.21
CA HIS A 15 68.24 -11.65 14.33
C HIS A 15 68.53 -10.20 14.71
N ASP A 16 67.49 -9.42 15.01
CA ASP A 16 67.61 -7.99 15.30
C ASP A 16 68.10 -7.73 16.73
N ARG A 17 67.87 -8.67 17.66
CA ARG A 17 68.27 -8.55 19.08
C ARG A 17 69.72 -8.98 19.35
N THR A 18 70.27 -9.93 18.58
CA THR A 18 71.62 -10.44 18.85
C THR A 18 72.72 -9.54 18.28
N THR A 19 73.81 -9.37 19.05
CA THR A 19 75.03 -8.69 18.61
C THR A 19 76.13 -9.65 18.19
N ASN A 20 75.92 -10.97 18.37
CA ASN A 20 76.88 -12.00 18.00
C ASN A 20 76.82 -12.26 16.47
N PRO A 21 77.93 -12.08 15.73
CA PRO A 21 77.96 -12.27 14.28
C PRO A 21 77.52 -13.68 13.83
N GLY A 22 77.89 -14.72 14.59
CA GLY A 22 77.57 -16.11 14.26
C GLY A 22 76.07 -16.41 14.42
N GLU A 23 75.46 -15.91 15.49
CA GLU A 23 74.02 -16.06 15.71
C GLU A 23 73.20 -15.26 14.69
N LYS A 24 73.70 -14.08 14.30
CA LYS A 24 73.08 -13.25 13.28
C LYS A 24 73.08 -13.93 11.92
N ALA A 25 74.22 -14.52 11.52
CA ALA A 25 74.32 -15.30 10.29
C ALA A 25 73.40 -16.54 10.31
N ALA A 26 73.33 -17.25 11.45
CA ALA A 26 72.43 -18.39 11.61
C ALA A 26 70.94 -17.99 11.54
N ALA A 27 70.57 -16.86 12.12
CA ALA A 27 69.21 -16.33 12.06
C ALA A 27 68.83 -15.86 10.64
N ALA A 28 69.75 -15.21 9.92
CA ALA A 28 69.56 -14.84 8.52
C ALA A 28 69.33 -16.08 7.62
N GLY A 29 70.14 -17.12 7.78
CA GLY A 29 69.95 -18.38 7.06
C GLY A 29 68.60 -19.07 7.36
N ARG A 30 68.11 -18.97 8.61
CA ARG A 30 66.77 -19.47 8.98
C ARG A 30 65.65 -18.62 8.38
N MET A 31 65.78 -17.30 8.34
CA MET A 31 64.82 -16.41 7.68
C MET A 31 64.69 -16.76 6.19
N GLU A 32 65.80 -17.00 5.49
CA GLU A 32 65.79 -17.44 4.09
C GLU A 32 65.08 -18.78 3.89
N ALA A 33 65.39 -19.78 4.73
CA ALA A 33 64.76 -21.09 4.64
C ALA A 33 63.23 -21.02 4.87
N LEU A 34 62.81 -20.21 5.85
CA LEU A 34 61.39 -20.00 6.16
C LEU A 34 60.67 -19.26 5.03
N ALA A 35 61.26 -18.19 4.49
CA ALA A 35 60.71 -17.48 3.35
C ALA A 35 60.57 -18.41 2.13
N ARG A 36 61.62 -19.16 1.79
CA ARG A 36 61.62 -20.11 0.68
C ARG A 36 60.58 -21.22 0.85
N SER A 37 60.43 -21.76 2.06
CA SER A 37 59.41 -22.76 2.38
C SER A 37 57.97 -22.26 2.17
N ALA A 38 57.77 -20.95 2.28
CA ALA A 38 56.49 -20.29 2.07
C ALA A 38 56.34 -19.72 0.65
N GLY A 39 57.25 -20.05 -0.28
CA GLY A 39 57.20 -19.61 -1.67
C GLY A 39 57.45 -18.11 -1.86
N MET A 40 58.19 -17.48 -0.95
CA MET A 40 58.48 -16.04 -0.96
C MET A 40 59.96 -15.75 -0.77
N THR A 41 60.38 -14.56 -1.17
CA THR A 41 61.69 -14.01 -0.81
C THR A 41 61.67 -13.44 0.61
N VAL A 42 62.84 -13.26 1.21
CA VAL A 42 62.97 -12.63 2.54
C VAL A 42 62.39 -11.21 2.52
N ALA A 43 62.59 -10.46 1.44
CA ALA A 43 62.05 -9.11 1.28
C ALA A 43 60.51 -9.10 1.26
N GLU A 44 59.88 -10.04 0.55
CA GLU A 44 58.42 -10.19 0.55
C GLU A 44 57.87 -10.64 1.90
N ALA A 45 58.58 -11.52 2.61
CA ALA A 45 58.22 -11.95 3.95
C ALA A 45 58.29 -10.78 4.95
N LEU A 46 59.33 -9.95 4.87
CA LEU A 46 59.48 -8.72 5.66
C LEU A 46 58.38 -7.70 5.34
N SER A 47 58.10 -7.47 4.05
CA SER A 47 57.03 -6.57 3.61
C SER A 47 55.65 -7.01 4.09
N LYS A 48 55.37 -8.32 4.10
CA LYS A 48 54.10 -8.86 4.64
C LYS A 48 54.01 -8.78 6.15
N LEU A 49 55.14 -8.88 6.86
CA LEU A 49 55.18 -8.75 8.32
C LEU A 49 55.02 -7.30 8.78
N ASP A 50 55.58 -6.35 8.02
CA ASP A 50 55.53 -4.92 8.30
C ASP A 50 54.26 -4.25 7.75
N ALA A 51 53.46 -4.96 6.95
CA ALA A 51 52.15 -4.48 6.52
C ALA A 51 51.20 -4.41 7.74
N PRO A 52 50.51 -3.27 7.95
CA PRO A 52 49.52 -3.18 9.02
C PRO A 52 48.47 -4.28 8.82
N ALA A 53 48.19 -5.05 9.88
CA ALA A 53 47.19 -6.09 9.84
C ALA A 53 45.89 -5.48 9.30
N ALA A 54 45.43 -5.97 8.13
CA ALA A 54 44.17 -5.53 7.57
C ALA A 54 43.08 -5.78 8.61
N HIS A 55 42.54 -4.71 9.19
CA HIS A 55 41.41 -4.83 10.09
C HIS A 55 40.29 -5.54 9.32
N PRO A 56 39.73 -6.66 9.84
CA PRO A 56 38.58 -7.26 9.22
C PRO A 56 37.50 -6.18 9.14
N GLN A 57 37.05 -5.87 7.93
CA GLN A 57 35.94 -4.95 7.73
C GLN A 57 34.79 -5.42 8.62
N PRO A 58 34.21 -4.55 9.46
CA PRO A 58 33.07 -4.94 10.28
C PRO A 58 31.97 -5.42 9.33
N ARG A 59 31.56 -6.68 9.48
CA ARG A 59 30.40 -7.21 8.74
C ARG A 59 29.24 -6.26 8.97
N SER A 60 28.68 -5.73 7.89
CA SER A 60 27.56 -4.80 7.99
C SER A 60 26.38 -5.55 8.58
N PHE A 61 25.90 -5.12 9.74
CA PHE A 61 24.70 -5.66 10.38
C PHE A 61 23.50 -5.74 9.41
N PHE A 62 23.44 -4.84 8.43
CA PHE A 62 22.41 -4.85 7.39
C PHE A 62 22.57 -6.02 6.40
N GLU A 63 23.80 -6.40 6.04
CA GLU A 63 24.03 -7.54 5.15
C GLU A 63 23.53 -8.85 5.77
N ASP A 64 23.74 -9.04 7.08
CA ASP A 64 23.26 -10.22 7.79
C ASP A 64 21.73 -10.24 7.93
N LEU A 65 21.09 -9.07 8.02
CA LEU A 65 19.64 -8.94 8.15
C LEU A 65 18.88 -9.30 6.86
N PHE A 66 19.40 -8.90 5.69
CA PHE A 66 18.76 -9.15 4.39
C PHE A 66 19.16 -10.49 3.75
N ASN A 67 20.19 -11.16 4.26
CA ASN A 67 20.64 -12.45 3.75
C ASN A 67 20.10 -13.67 4.52
N THR A 68 19.18 -13.47 5.44
CA THR A 68 18.55 -14.57 6.19
C THR A 68 17.78 -15.51 5.26
N PRO A 69 17.75 -16.83 5.54
CA PRO A 69 16.95 -17.78 4.78
C PRO A 69 15.47 -17.38 4.70
N GLU A 70 14.93 -16.78 5.77
CA GLU A 70 13.56 -16.30 5.85
C GLU A 70 13.30 -15.15 4.87
N HIS A 71 14.21 -14.17 4.79
CA HIS A 71 14.09 -13.05 3.86
C HIS A 71 14.15 -13.54 2.41
N LYS A 72 15.10 -14.43 2.08
CA LYS A 72 15.23 -15.04 0.75
C LYS A 72 13.99 -15.85 0.38
N ALA A 73 13.42 -16.61 1.31
CA ALA A 73 12.20 -17.36 1.08
C ALA A 73 10.99 -16.44 0.83
N TRP A 74 10.90 -15.32 1.55
CA TRP A 74 9.89 -14.30 1.34
C TRP A 74 10.04 -13.60 -0.02
N GLU A 75 11.25 -13.21 -0.42
CA GLU A 75 11.53 -12.66 -1.76
C GLU A 75 11.16 -13.65 -2.85
N ALA A 76 11.57 -14.92 -2.72
CA ALA A 76 11.25 -15.97 -3.68
C ALA A 76 9.73 -16.25 -3.76
N LYS A 77 8.99 -16.09 -2.65
CA LYS A 77 7.53 -16.17 -2.67
C LYS A 77 6.93 -14.98 -3.43
N ARG A 78 7.35 -13.75 -3.13
CA ARG A 78 6.89 -12.54 -3.82
C ARG A 78 7.18 -12.57 -5.31
N GLU A 79 8.36 -13.04 -5.71
CA GLU A 79 8.72 -13.14 -7.12
C GLU A 79 7.91 -14.22 -7.84
N ARG A 80 7.58 -15.33 -7.19
CA ARG A 80 6.65 -16.34 -7.75
C ARG A 80 5.24 -15.79 -7.95
N GLU A 81 4.70 -15.09 -6.95
CA GLU A 81 3.38 -14.45 -7.04
C GLU A 81 3.37 -13.39 -8.15
N ARG A 82 4.40 -12.54 -8.21
CA ARG A 82 4.58 -11.54 -9.27
C ARG A 82 4.70 -12.19 -10.65
N ALA A 83 5.49 -13.26 -10.79
CA ALA A 83 5.64 -13.97 -12.05
C ALA A 83 4.33 -14.60 -12.53
N SER A 84 3.53 -15.17 -11.61
CA SER A 84 2.19 -15.68 -11.90
C SER A 84 1.30 -14.55 -12.42
N ARG A 85 1.28 -13.41 -11.71
CA ARG A 85 0.49 -12.25 -12.09
C ARG A 85 0.93 -11.66 -13.44
N ARG A 86 2.24 -11.56 -13.72
CA ARG A 86 2.75 -11.14 -15.05
C ARG A 86 2.23 -12.06 -16.15
N SER A 87 2.25 -13.37 -15.94
CA SER A 87 1.76 -14.35 -16.92
C SER A 87 0.26 -14.17 -17.22
N GLU A 88 -0.56 -13.89 -16.20
CA GLU A 88 -1.98 -13.55 -16.38
C GLU A 88 -2.16 -12.27 -17.18
N LEU A 89 -1.43 -11.21 -16.83
CA LEU A 89 -1.52 -9.91 -17.50
C LEU A 89 -1.05 -9.97 -18.95
N LEU A 90 -0.02 -10.76 -19.25
CA LEU A 90 0.42 -10.97 -20.63
C LEU A 90 -0.66 -11.65 -21.49
N LYS A 91 -1.55 -12.48 -20.91
CA LYS A 91 -2.70 -13.05 -21.64
C LYS A 91 -3.78 -12.00 -21.91
N VAL A 92 -3.96 -11.03 -21.00
CA VAL A 92 -4.97 -9.97 -21.11
C VAL A 92 -4.53 -8.89 -22.11
N TYR A 93 -3.30 -8.40 -21.98
CA TYR A 93 -2.78 -7.29 -22.79
C TYR A 93 -2.01 -7.76 -24.03
N GLY A 94 -1.64 -9.03 -24.12
CA GLY A 94 -0.88 -9.62 -25.23
C GLY A 94 0.63 -9.39 -25.16
N SER A 95 1.09 -8.28 -24.57
CA SER A 95 2.52 -8.00 -24.37
C SER A 95 2.74 -7.02 -23.22
N GLU A 96 3.96 -6.99 -22.67
CA GLU A 96 4.35 -5.99 -21.67
C GLU A 96 4.29 -4.57 -22.25
N ALA A 97 4.73 -4.39 -23.49
CA ALA A 97 4.63 -3.10 -24.18
C ALA A 97 3.17 -2.58 -24.26
N ALA A 98 2.20 -3.47 -24.43
CA ALA A 98 0.78 -3.10 -24.45
C ALA A 98 0.22 -2.70 -23.06
N VAL A 99 0.83 -3.18 -21.95
CA VAL A 99 0.47 -2.74 -20.59
C VAL A 99 0.92 -1.30 -20.34
N PHE A 100 2.07 -0.92 -20.88
CA PHE A 100 2.64 0.42 -20.76
C PHE A 100 2.22 1.39 -21.87
N ALA A 101 1.58 0.89 -22.93
CA ALA A 101 1.02 1.75 -23.96
C ALA A 101 -0.04 2.68 -23.37
N ASP A 102 -0.10 3.89 -23.90
CA ASP A 102 -1.13 4.84 -23.49
C ASP A 102 -2.51 4.37 -23.90
N THR A 103 -3.43 4.50 -22.98
CA THR A 103 -4.84 4.54 -23.33
C THR A 103 -5.14 5.80 -24.17
N PRO A 104 -6.21 5.82 -24.98
CA PRO A 104 -6.63 7.01 -25.71
C PRO A 104 -6.81 8.24 -24.81
N ARG A 105 -7.24 8.03 -23.56
CA ARG A 105 -7.37 9.08 -22.54
C ARG A 105 -6.01 9.62 -22.13
N GLU A 106 -5.05 8.77 -21.78
CA GLU A 106 -3.69 9.18 -21.41
C GLU A 106 -2.98 9.92 -22.56
N ALA A 107 -3.15 9.44 -23.79
CA ALA A 107 -2.62 10.11 -24.98
C ALA A 107 -3.21 11.50 -25.20
N ALA A 108 -4.53 11.68 -25.03
CA ALA A 108 -5.19 12.97 -25.13
C ALA A 108 -4.71 13.95 -24.04
N MET A 109 -4.56 13.47 -22.79
CA MET A 109 -4.06 14.29 -21.69
C MET A 109 -2.60 14.69 -21.90
N ARG A 110 -1.73 13.78 -22.37
CA ARG A 110 -0.37 14.13 -22.76
C ARG A 110 -0.35 15.24 -23.80
N ALA A 111 -1.15 15.11 -24.87
CA ALA A 111 -1.21 16.11 -25.93
C ALA A 111 -1.65 17.48 -25.41
N ALA A 112 -2.65 17.52 -24.53
CA ALA A 112 -3.13 18.76 -23.92
C ALA A 112 -2.13 19.40 -22.95
N CYS A 113 -1.40 18.58 -22.18
CA CYS A 113 -0.42 19.06 -21.21
C CYS A 113 0.96 19.35 -21.82
N ALA A 114 1.24 18.91 -23.05
CA ALA A 114 2.54 19.10 -23.69
C ALA A 114 3.07 20.55 -23.68
N PRO A 115 2.24 21.60 -23.89
CA PRO A 115 2.70 22.99 -23.81
C PRO A 115 3.04 23.47 -22.39
N LEU A 116 2.60 22.74 -21.36
CA LEU A 116 2.82 23.06 -19.95
C LEU A 116 4.04 22.34 -19.37
N ILE A 117 4.68 21.45 -20.14
CA ILE A 117 5.85 20.70 -19.66
C ILE A 117 7.03 21.66 -19.50
N THR A 118 7.55 21.75 -18.28
CA THR A 118 8.71 22.57 -17.92
C THR A 118 9.73 21.71 -17.18
N ARG A 119 11.02 21.91 -17.47
CA ARG A 119 12.10 21.17 -16.82
C ARG A 119 12.60 21.88 -15.58
N ARG A 120 12.73 21.12 -14.49
CA ARG A 120 13.26 21.58 -13.21
C ARG A 120 14.54 20.82 -12.86
N PRO A 121 15.63 21.50 -12.47
CA PRO A 121 16.83 20.82 -12.00
C PRO A 121 16.58 20.15 -10.64
N ILE A 122 17.07 18.93 -10.48
CA ILE A 122 17.06 18.15 -9.23
C ILE A 122 18.47 17.65 -8.91
N THR A 123 18.68 17.16 -7.68
CA THR A 123 19.98 16.56 -7.33
C THR A 123 20.19 15.31 -8.19
N GLY A 124 21.18 15.35 -9.08
CA GLY A 124 21.50 14.24 -9.97
C GLY A 124 20.77 14.22 -11.32
N GLY A 125 20.05 15.28 -11.70
CA GLY A 125 19.42 15.34 -13.03
C GLY A 125 18.43 16.48 -13.24
N GLU A 126 17.53 16.28 -14.20
CA GLU A 126 16.38 17.15 -14.48
C GLU A 126 15.10 16.32 -14.36
N MET A 127 14.00 16.97 -13.98
CA MET A 127 12.67 16.37 -13.89
C MET A 127 11.69 17.24 -14.65
N ASP A 128 10.82 16.61 -15.44
CA ASP A 128 9.70 17.30 -16.07
C ASP A 128 8.63 17.64 -15.03
N THR A 129 8.01 18.81 -15.16
CA THR A 129 6.92 19.31 -14.31
C THR A 129 5.83 19.88 -15.21
N LEU A 130 4.59 19.96 -14.72
CA LEU A 130 3.50 20.61 -15.44
C LEU A 130 3.27 21.99 -14.84
N ASP A 131 3.68 23.04 -15.55
CA ASP A 131 3.61 24.43 -15.06
C ASP A 131 4.21 24.58 -13.65
N GLY A 132 5.40 23.99 -13.45
CA GLY A 132 6.11 23.96 -12.17
C GLY A 132 5.61 22.94 -11.14
N TRP A 133 4.50 22.24 -11.40
CA TRP A 133 3.95 21.22 -10.51
C TRP A 133 4.53 19.82 -10.78
N SER A 134 5.03 19.18 -9.73
CA SER A 134 5.77 17.91 -9.77
C SER A 134 4.95 16.69 -9.35
N GLY A 135 3.63 16.73 -9.57
CA GLY A 135 2.76 15.61 -9.25
C GLY A 135 2.67 15.33 -7.75
N VAL A 136 2.97 14.09 -7.37
CA VAL A 136 2.89 13.57 -6.00
C VAL A 136 3.74 14.37 -5.00
N PHE A 137 4.85 14.97 -5.43
CA PHE A 137 5.73 15.75 -4.53
C PHE A 137 5.12 17.08 -4.08
N ASP A 138 4.33 17.72 -4.95
CA ASP A 138 3.62 18.96 -4.61
C ASP A 138 2.21 18.71 -4.05
N GLY A 139 1.59 17.61 -4.49
CA GLY A 139 0.27 17.18 -4.08
C GLY A 139 -0.87 17.99 -4.70
N ARG A 140 -2.10 17.59 -4.37
CA ARG A 140 -3.35 18.13 -4.93
C ARG A 140 -3.58 19.62 -4.67
N SER A 141 -3.21 20.10 -3.48
CA SER A 141 -3.46 21.49 -3.06
C SER A 141 -2.67 22.53 -3.85
N LYS A 142 -1.64 22.11 -4.59
CA LYS A 142 -0.80 22.96 -5.44
C LYS A 142 -1.00 22.71 -6.94
N LEU A 143 -2.01 21.93 -7.33
CA LEU A 143 -2.28 21.67 -8.74
C LEU A 143 -2.65 23.01 -9.45
N PRO A 144 -1.88 23.46 -10.45
CA PRO A 144 -2.15 24.73 -11.13
C PRO A 144 -3.47 24.67 -11.93
N ASP A 145 -4.15 25.81 -12.01
CA ASP A 145 -5.41 25.92 -12.77
C ASP A 145 -5.20 25.62 -14.27
N SER A 146 -4.07 26.04 -14.84
CA SER A 146 -3.66 25.74 -16.22
C SER A 146 -3.62 24.23 -16.50
N VAL A 147 -3.04 23.46 -15.57
CA VAL A 147 -2.93 21.99 -15.67
C VAL A 147 -4.29 21.35 -15.49
N ARG A 148 -5.07 21.81 -14.50
CA ARG A 148 -6.45 21.35 -14.25
C ARG A 148 -7.34 21.56 -15.48
N GLU A 149 -7.27 22.73 -16.10
CA GLU A 149 -8.02 23.06 -17.32
C GLU A 149 -7.59 22.16 -18.48
N ALA A 150 -6.28 21.97 -18.67
CA ALA A 150 -5.74 21.10 -19.73
C ALA A 150 -6.26 19.65 -19.61
N VAL A 151 -6.14 19.02 -18.43
CA VAL A 151 -6.59 17.62 -18.25
C VAL A 151 -8.11 17.48 -18.24
N SER A 152 -8.85 18.52 -17.84
CA SER A 152 -10.31 18.55 -17.88
C SER A 152 -10.85 18.71 -19.30
N GLY A 153 -10.16 19.51 -20.13
CA GLY A 153 -10.50 19.73 -21.54
C GLY A 153 -10.04 18.61 -22.48
N ALA A 154 -8.98 17.88 -22.12
CA ALA A 154 -8.39 16.80 -22.93
C ALA A 154 -9.33 15.62 -23.16
N TRP A 155 -10.16 15.30 -22.16
CA TRP A 155 -11.09 14.18 -22.20
C TRP A 155 -12.37 14.53 -21.44
N PRO A 156 -13.57 14.20 -21.97
CA PRO A 156 -14.83 14.55 -21.32
C PRO A 156 -14.85 14.18 -19.83
N LEU A 157 -15.26 15.13 -18.99
CA LEU A 157 -15.40 14.87 -17.56
C LEU A 157 -16.61 13.98 -17.29
N PRO A 158 -16.49 13.02 -16.35
CA PRO A 158 -17.62 12.29 -15.80
C PRO A 158 -18.71 13.23 -15.31
N ARG A 159 -19.97 12.92 -15.63
CA ARG A 159 -21.15 13.72 -15.26
C ARG A 159 -21.90 13.15 -14.07
N THR A 160 -21.54 11.93 -13.66
CA THR A 160 -22.14 11.19 -12.55
C THR A 160 -21.05 10.63 -11.63
N VAL A 161 -21.41 10.31 -10.39
CA VAL A 161 -20.47 9.73 -9.42
C VAL A 161 -20.04 8.35 -9.90
N ALA A 162 -20.96 7.57 -10.50
CA ALA A 162 -20.66 6.26 -11.05
C ALA A 162 -19.65 6.32 -12.22
N GLU A 163 -19.80 7.29 -13.13
CA GLU A 163 -18.83 7.50 -14.20
C GLU A 163 -17.45 7.92 -13.65
N ALA A 164 -17.42 8.80 -12.65
CA ALA A 164 -16.18 9.26 -12.03
C ALA A 164 -15.44 8.10 -11.36
N TRP A 165 -16.18 7.27 -10.62
CA TRP A 165 -15.65 6.09 -9.97
C TRP A 165 -15.12 5.06 -10.97
N ALA A 166 -15.88 4.78 -12.04
CA ALA A 166 -15.46 3.84 -13.07
C ALA A 166 -14.18 4.31 -13.79
N GLU A 167 -14.05 5.61 -14.04
CA GLU A 167 -12.84 6.18 -14.62
C GLU A 167 -11.63 6.07 -13.68
N PHE A 168 -11.81 6.41 -12.40
CA PHE A 168 -10.77 6.32 -11.37
C PHE A 168 -10.32 4.86 -11.13
N ASP A 169 -11.26 3.95 -10.93
CA ASP A 169 -10.99 2.52 -10.69
C ASP A 169 -10.26 1.86 -11.87
N ALA A 170 -10.64 2.22 -13.10
CA ALA A 170 -9.94 1.75 -14.29
C ALA A 170 -8.47 2.23 -14.34
N ALA A 171 -8.20 3.47 -13.93
CA ALA A 171 -6.85 4.01 -13.85
C ALA A 171 -6.03 3.33 -12.73
N GLU A 172 -6.61 3.14 -11.54
CA GLU A 172 -5.96 2.42 -10.43
C GLU A 172 -5.62 0.98 -10.81
N ARG A 173 -6.54 0.28 -11.50
CA ARG A 173 -6.29 -1.08 -11.96
C ARG A 173 -5.14 -1.14 -12.96
N LEU A 174 -5.10 -0.22 -13.93
CA LEU A 174 -4.03 -0.16 -14.92
C LEU A 174 -2.66 0.10 -14.26
N ASP A 175 -2.58 1.01 -13.31
CA ASP A 175 -1.35 1.26 -12.57
C ASP A 175 -0.94 0.09 -11.69
N SER A 176 -1.90 -0.56 -11.03
CA SER A 176 -1.64 -1.79 -10.29
C SER A 176 -1.08 -2.87 -11.21
N ASP A 177 -1.57 -2.99 -12.45
CA ASP A 177 -1.07 -3.94 -13.44
C ASP A 177 0.35 -3.55 -13.91
N ARG A 178 0.62 -2.27 -14.18
CA ARG A 178 1.97 -1.75 -14.53
C ARG A 178 2.99 -1.99 -13.40
N CYS A 179 2.58 -1.81 -12.14
CA CYS A 179 3.39 -2.09 -10.94
C CYS A 179 3.83 -3.56 -10.81
N VAL A 180 3.13 -4.50 -11.46
CA VAL A 180 3.55 -5.91 -11.49
C VAL A 180 4.81 -6.09 -12.33
N PHE A 181 4.96 -5.32 -13.41
CA PHE A 181 6.12 -5.35 -14.31
C PHE A 181 7.24 -4.44 -13.81
N ALA A 182 6.91 -3.23 -13.36
CA ALA A 182 7.87 -2.26 -12.83
C ALA A 182 7.45 -1.84 -11.41
N TYR A 183 8.12 -2.36 -10.38
CA TYR A 183 7.73 -2.13 -8.98
C TYR A 183 7.75 -0.65 -8.57
N GLU A 184 8.62 0.14 -9.19
CA GLU A 184 8.77 1.58 -8.96
C GLU A 184 7.99 2.41 -9.99
N TYR A 185 7.03 1.79 -10.69
CA TYR A 185 6.19 2.51 -11.63
C TYR A 185 5.44 3.64 -10.92
N SER A 186 5.59 4.84 -11.47
CA SER A 186 4.79 6.00 -11.13
C SER A 186 4.06 6.43 -12.41
N PRO A 187 2.76 6.75 -12.32
CA PRO A 187 2.04 7.38 -13.40
C PRO A 187 2.61 8.74 -13.75
N GLU A 188 2.38 9.13 -15.00
CA GLU A 188 2.78 10.42 -15.55
C GLU A 188 2.01 11.57 -14.90
N HIS A 189 2.61 12.77 -14.84
CA HIS A 189 2.02 13.92 -14.13
C HIS A 189 0.61 14.29 -14.63
N TRP A 190 0.32 14.18 -15.93
CA TRP A 190 -1.02 14.49 -16.44
C TRP A 190 -2.07 13.43 -16.04
N VAL A 191 -1.66 12.19 -15.79
CA VAL A 191 -2.53 11.12 -15.26
C VAL A 191 -2.86 11.41 -13.79
N GLU A 192 -1.85 11.77 -13.00
CA GLU A 192 -2.03 12.19 -11.60
C GLU A 192 -2.91 13.43 -11.47
N ALA A 193 -2.70 14.44 -12.33
CA ALA A 193 -3.54 15.64 -12.34
C ALA A 193 -5.01 15.28 -12.62
N ARG A 194 -5.27 14.39 -13.57
CA ARG A 194 -6.63 13.91 -13.85
C ARG A 194 -7.22 13.14 -12.68
N ARG A 195 -6.43 12.31 -11.97
CA ARG A 195 -6.89 11.65 -10.74
C ARG A 195 -7.38 12.64 -9.72
N TYR A 196 -6.63 13.71 -9.44
CA TYR A 196 -7.07 14.73 -8.49
C TYR A 196 -8.36 15.44 -8.90
N VAL A 197 -8.60 15.62 -10.20
CA VAL A 197 -9.90 16.11 -10.69
C VAL A 197 -11.01 15.08 -10.42
N LEU A 198 -10.77 13.79 -10.65
CA LEU A 198 -11.75 12.72 -10.39
C LEU A 198 -12.06 12.58 -8.90
N GLU A 199 -11.06 12.66 -8.02
CA GLU A 199 -11.25 12.65 -6.57
C GLU A 199 -12.15 13.81 -6.13
N GLU A 200 -11.95 15.00 -6.68
CA GLU A 200 -12.81 16.15 -6.41
C GLU A 200 -14.26 15.90 -6.85
N LEU A 201 -14.45 15.34 -8.04
CA LEU A 201 -15.77 14.97 -8.53
C LEU A 201 -16.42 13.90 -7.64
N LEU A 202 -15.66 12.88 -7.22
CA LEU A 202 -16.14 11.85 -6.30
C LEU A 202 -16.55 12.46 -4.95
N ASP A 203 -15.86 13.48 -4.46
CA ASP A 203 -16.17 14.14 -3.19
C ASP A 203 -17.36 15.11 -3.27
N THR A 204 -17.63 15.69 -4.45
CA THR A 204 -18.55 16.84 -4.58
C THR A 204 -19.75 16.62 -5.51
N LEU A 205 -19.68 15.71 -6.50
CA LEU A 205 -20.80 15.50 -7.44
C LEU A 205 -22.04 14.96 -6.72
N PRO A 206 -23.24 15.56 -6.89
CA PRO A 206 -24.44 15.03 -6.29
C PRO A 206 -24.84 13.69 -6.94
N ALA A 207 -25.14 12.68 -6.12
CA ALA A 207 -25.65 11.39 -6.57
C ALA A 207 -27.05 11.53 -7.19
N ARG A 208 -27.18 11.10 -8.44
CA ARG A 208 -28.43 11.17 -9.21
C ARG A 208 -29.15 9.83 -9.28
N SER A 209 -28.55 8.76 -8.77
CA SER A 209 -29.11 7.42 -8.80
C SER A 209 -28.63 6.58 -7.61
N LEU A 210 -29.28 5.43 -7.36
CA LEU A 210 -28.75 4.46 -6.40
C LEU A 210 -27.37 3.93 -6.83
N ASN A 211 -27.10 3.89 -8.14
CA ASN A 211 -25.79 3.52 -8.66
C ASN A 211 -24.71 4.52 -8.26
N ASP A 212 -25.01 5.82 -8.32
CA ASP A 212 -24.10 6.88 -7.85
C ASP A 212 -23.83 6.78 -6.35
N LEU A 213 -24.87 6.48 -5.54
CA LEU A 213 -24.68 6.25 -4.10
C LEU A 213 -23.77 5.06 -3.82
N ARG A 214 -23.94 3.96 -4.56
CA ARG A 214 -23.05 2.79 -4.46
C ARG A 214 -21.62 3.14 -4.84
N ALA A 215 -21.43 3.89 -5.92
CA ALA A 215 -20.12 4.36 -6.37
C ALA A 215 -19.45 5.25 -5.30
N ARG A 216 -20.20 6.16 -4.66
CA ARG A 216 -19.71 6.97 -3.54
C ARG A 216 -19.24 6.13 -2.36
N LEU A 217 -19.99 5.08 -2.01
CA LEU A 217 -19.59 4.16 -0.94
C LEU A 217 -18.33 3.36 -1.31
N SER A 218 -18.22 2.89 -2.56
CA SER A 218 -17.00 2.24 -3.06
C SER A 218 -15.78 3.17 -3.01
N TRP A 219 -15.96 4.46 -3.30
CA TRP A 219 -14.91 5.46 -3.13
C TRP A 219 -14.44 5.60 -1.68
N PHE A 220 -15.37 5.57 -0.72
CA PHE A 220 -15.02 5.63 0.71
C PHE A 220 -14.33 4.34 1.17
N ASP A 221 -14.80 3.19 0.70
CA ASP A 221 -14.18 1.89 0.96
C ASP A 221 -12.75 1.82 0.41
N TYR A 222 -12.49 2.40 -0.77
CA TYR A 222 -11.14 2.51 -1.34
C TYR A 222 -10.18 3.25 -0.39
N HIS A 223 -10.58 4.41 0.14
CA HIS A 223 -9.77 5.14 1.12
C HIS A 223 -9.55 4.35 2.41
N ASN A 224 -10.61 3.73 2.93
CA ASN A 224 -10.54 2.92 4.13
C ASN A 224 -9.59 1.72 3.97
N ALA A 225 -9.65 1.03 2.83
CA ALA A 225 -8.80 -0.12 2.52
C ALA A 225 -7.31 0.25 2.45
N ARG A 226 -6.99 1.49 2.09
CA ARG A 226 -5.61 2.00 2.02
C ARG A 226 -5.13 2.61 3.33
N GLU A 227 -5.97 2.64 4.36
CA GLU A 227 -5.73 3.36 5.62
C GLU A 227 -5.35 4.85 5.39
N ILE A 228 -5.82 5.42 4.27
CA ILE A 228 -5.61 6.83 3.92
C ILE A 228 -6.78 7.61 4.51
N HIS A 229 -6.53 8.24 5.66
CA HIS A 229 -7.51 9.12 6.27
C HIS A 229 -7.40 10.51 5.64
N PRO A 230 -8.48 11.02 5.02
CA PRO A 230 -8.51 12.39 4.54
C PRO A 230 -8.36 13.39 5.71
N ASP A 231 -8.00 14.63 5.39
CA ASP A 231 -7.98 15.69 6.40
C ASP A 231 -9.39 15.86 7.01
N PRO A 232 -9.54 16.20 8.31
CA PRO A 232 -10.86 16.40 8.92
C PRO A 232 -11.75 17.44 8.20
N ALA A 233 -11.21 18.40 7.45
CA ALA A 233 -12.01 19.28 6.60
C ALA A 233 -12.58 18.55 5.38
N GLU A 234 -11.78 17.74 4.68
CA GLU A 234 -12.20 16.93 3.54
C GLU A 234 -13.23 15.88 3.96
N GLU A 235 -13.02 15.22 5.10
CA GLU A 235 -13.97 14.25 5.65
C GLU A 235 -15.34 14.90 5.94
N ARG A 236 -15.34 16.13 6.47
CA ARG A 236 -16.59 16.88 6.69
C ARG A 236 -17.32 17.16 5.39
N VAL A 237 -16.61 17.51 4.31
CA VAL A 237 -17.20 17.71 2.98
C VAL A 237 -17.80 16.40 2.47
N ARG A 238 -17.05 15.28 2.52
CA ARG A 238 -17.50 13.96 2.09
C ARG A 238 -18.78 13.51 2.79
N LEU A 239 -18.82 13.63 4.11
CA LEU A 239 -19.99 13.25 4.91
C LEU A 239 -21.18 14.17 4.67
N ALA A 240 -20.95 15.47 4.48
CA ALA A 240 -22.01 16.42 4.11
C ALA A 240 -22.61 16.08 2.74
N THR A 241 -21.78 15.80 1.74
CA THR A 241 -22.23 15.38 0.41
C THR A 241 -23.05 14.08 0.48
N LEU A 242 -22.56 13.05 1.20
CA LEU A 242 -23.28 11.78 1.35
C LEU A 242 -24.65 11.97 2.02
N ARG A 243 -24.74 12.80 3.07
CA ARG A 243 -26.03 13.10 3.71
C ARG A 243 -27.01 13.76 2.74
N ALA A 244 -26.53 14.77 2.01
CA ALA A 244 -27.33 15.45 1.00
C ALA A 244 -27.78 14.50 -0.13
N ASP A 245 -26.95 13.53 -0.50
CA ASP A 245 -27.30 12.49 -1.47
C ASP A 245 -28.42 11.57 -0.96
N ILE A 246 -28.34 11.13 0.29
CA ILE A 246 -29.37 10.31 0.94
C ILE A 246 -30.69 11.08 1.01
N GLU A 247 -30.66 12.36 1.39
CA GLU A 247 -31.84 13.22 1.45
C GLU A 247 -32.50 13.38 0.08
N ARG A 248 -31.72 13.68 -0.97
CA ARG A 248 -32.19 13.74 -2.37
C ARG A 248 -32.80 12.42 -2.83
N MET A 249 -32.19 11.29 -2.46
CA MET A 249 -32.71 9.97 -2.81
C MET A 249 -34.06 9.71 -2.11
N GLY A 250 -34.14 10.02 -0.82
CA GLY A 250 -35.37 9.89 -0.05
C GLY A 250 -36.51 10.77 -0.59
N ALA A 251 -36.21 12.00 -1.04
CA ALA A 251 -37.19 12.88 -1.68
C ALA A 251 -37.77 12.25 -2.95
N ARG A 252 -36.91 11.77 -3.85
CA ARG A 252 -37.34 11.13 -5.11
C ARG A 252 -38.18 9.88 -4.90
N ILE A 253 -37.83 9.05 -3.90
CA ILE A 253 -38.60 7.85 -3.56
C ILE A 253 -40.00 8.23 -3.08
N ARG A 254 -40.13 9.29 -2.27
CA ARG A 254 -41.44 9.78 -1.81
C ARG A 254 -42.28 10.31 -2.97
N GLU A 255 -41.68 11.13 -3.84
CA GLU A 255 -42.35 11.69 -5.03
C GLU A 255 -42.83 10.59 -5.99
N SER A 256 -41.98 9.58 -6.24
CA SER A 256 -42.32 8.45 -7.10
C SER A 256 -43.40 7.53 -6.49
N GLY A 257 -43.51 7.50 -5.16
CA GLY A 257 -44.52 6.74 -4.44
C GLY A 257 -45.91 7.39 -4.44
N THR A 258 -45.97 8.72 -4.59
CA THR A 258 -47.23 9.48 -4.60
C THR A 258 -47.99 9.44 -5.93
N ASP A 259 -47.31 9.18 -7.06
CA ASP A 259 -47.94 9.17 -8.39
C ASP A 259 -48.49 7.78 -8.81
N GLY A 260 -48.29 6.75 -7.98
CA GLY A 260 -48.53 5.34 -8.36
C GLY A 260 -49.82 4.69 -7.87
N VAL A 261 -50.68 5.37 -7.10
CA VAL A 261 -51.95 4.77 -6.62
C VAL A 261 -53.10 5.75 -6.84
N PRO A 262 -53.91 5.61 -7.91
CA PRO A 262 -55.29 6.04 -7.81
C PRO A 262 -55.91 5.12 -6.76
N VAL A 263 -56.17 5.67 -5.57
CA VAL A 263 -56.97 5.00 -4.55
C VAL A 263 -58.38 4.91 -5.12
N SER A 264 -58.60 3.91 -5.97
CA SER A 264 -59.93 3.47 -6.33
C SER A 264 -60.51 2.87 -5.06
N ALA A 265 -61.34 3.66 -4.39
CA ALA A 265 -62.25 3.20 -3.35
C ALA A 265 -63.28 2.26 -3.99
N GLY A 266 -62.83 1.07 -4.38
CA GLY A 266 -63.64 -0.01 -4.94
C GLY A 266 -64.04 -0.96 -3.82
N SER A 267 -65.30 -0.83 -3.41
CA SER A 267 -66.00 -1.73 -2.51
C SER A 267 -65.87 -3.19 -2.94
N GLY A 268 -65.85 -4.09 -1.95
CA GLY A 268 -65.38 -5.47 -2.09
C GLY A 268 -66.14 -6.38 -3.05
N ALA A 269 -65.44 -7.40 -3.50
CA ALA A 269 -66.01 -8.71 -3.82
C ALA A 269 -64.84 -9.72 -3.84
N VAL A 270 -64.79 -10.55 -2.80
CA VAL A 270 -64.02 -11.78 -2.78
C VAL A 270 -64.62 -12.73 -3.80
N GLN A 271 -63.89 -13.08 -4.85
CA GLN A 271 -64.25 -14.18 -5.72
C GLN A 271 -63.04 -15.07 -5.98
N SER A 272 -63.06 -16.22 -5.32
CA SER A 272 -62.19 -17.36 -5.56
C SER A 272 -62.41 -17.90 -6.96
N GLY A 273 -61.39 -17.81 -7.83
CA GLY A 273 -61.42 -18.35 -9.18
C GLY A 273 -60.15 -19.15 -9.45
N ARG A 274 -60.25 -20.45 -9.20
CA ARG A 274 -59.27 -21.49 -9.55
C ARG A 274 -59.30 -21.66 -11.08
N GLY A 275 -58.17 -21.46 -11.76
CA GLY A 275 -58.04 -21.60 -13.21
C GLY A 275 -56.68 -22.17 -13.58
N ASP A 276 -56.70 -23.43 -14.03
CA ASP A 276 -55.60 -24.14 -14.68
C ASP A 276 -55.09 -23.40 -15.91
N ILE A 277 -53.76 -23.34 -16.08
CA ILE A 277 -53.13 -23.07 -17.38
C ILE A 277 -52.09 -24.15 -17.65
N ARG A 278 -52.35 -24.93 -18.69
CA ARG A 278 -51.45 -25.90 -19.33
C ARG A 278 -51.05 -25.39 -20.71
N HIS A 279 -49.79 -25.68 -21.06
CA HIS A 279 -49.14 -25.64 -22.39
C HIS A 279 -49.00 -24.22 -23.00
N GLU A 280 -47.92 -23.87 -23.70
CA GLU A 280 -47.20 -24.66 -24.67
C GLU A 280 -45.81 -24.06 -24.95
N THR A 281 -44.87 -24.95 -25.25
CA THR A 281 -43.51 -24.69 -25.68
C THR A 281 -43.47 -24.05 -27.07
N SER A 282 -42.64 -23.02 -27.26
CA SER A 282 -42.14 -22.69 -28.60
C SER A 282 -40.71 -22.20 -28.54
N ASN A 283 -39.91 -22.96 -29.27
CA ASN A 283 -38.47 -22.95 -29.41
C ASN A 283 -38.12 -22.10 -30.64
N VAL A 284 -37.37 -21.01 -30.47
CA VAL A 284 -36.70 -20.32 -31.59
C VAL A 284 -35.28 -19.99 -31.14
N GLY A 285 -34.32 -20.69 -31.75
CA GLY A 285 -32.90 -20.51 -31.52
C GLY A 285 -32.40 -19.22 -32.15
N HIS A 286 -31.56 -18.50 -31.41
CA HIS A 286 -30.60 -17.55 -31.96
C HIS A 286 -29.25 -17.72 -31.24
N ALA A 287 -28.21 -17.84 -32.07
CA ALA A 287 -26.85 -18.14 -31.68
C ALA A 287 -26.22 -16.96 -30.91
N HIS A 288 -25.75 -17.24 -29.69
CA HIS A 288 -24.95 -16.32 -28.89
C HIS A 288 -23.48 -16.76 -28.89
N ILE A 289 -22.61 -15.84 -29.28
CA ILE A 289 -21.15 -15.92 -29.22
C ILE A 289 -20.72 -15.87 -27.75
N SER A 290 -19.98 -16.89 -27.32
CA SER A 290 -19.45 -17.06 -25.97
C SER A 290 -18.46 -15.95 -25.57
N ARG A 291 -18.82 -15.17 -24.56
CA ARG A 291 -17.89 -14.49 -23.64
C ARG A 291 -17.80 -15.32 -22.35
N SER A 292 -16.60 -15.48 -21.82
CA SER A 292 -16.30 -16.01 -20.48
C SER A 292 -15.47 -14.96 -19.72
N PRO A 293 -15.35 -15.04 -18.39
CA PRO A 293 -16.45 -14.79 -17.44
C PRO A 293 -16.06 -13.69 -16.43
N ASP A 294 -17.04 -12.87 -16.05
CA ASP A 294 -16.97 -12.01 -14.87
C ASP A 294 -16.99 -12.84 -13.58
N PRO A 295 -16.38 -12.36 -12.48
CA PRO A 295 -16.44 -13.01 -11.18
C PRO A 295 -17.87 -12.95 -10.60
N ALA A 296 -18.35 -14.10 -10.12
CA ALA A 296 -19.69 -14.30 -9.60
C ALA A 296 -20.07 -13.32 -8.46
N PRO A 297 -21.29 -12.75 -8.47
CA PRO A 297 -21.84 -12.09 -7.30
C PRO A 297 -22.24 -13.13 -6.25
N SER A 298 -21.82 -12.92 -5.01
CA SER A 298 -22.28 -13.69 -3.86
C SER A 298 -23.81 -13.60 -3.71
N PRO A 299 -24.52 -14.70 -3.46
CA PRO A 299 -25.96 -14.66 -3.24
C PRO A 299 -26.26 -13.99 -1.89
N VAL A 300 -26.98 -12.87 -1.96
CA VAL A 300 -27.68 -12.28 -0.81
C VAL A 300 -28.81 -13.23 -0.45
N GLN A 301 -28.66 -13.94 0.66
CA GLN A 301 -29.71 -14.80 1.21
C GLN A 301 -30.74 -13.92 1.93
N SER A 302 -31.86 -13.71 1.25
CA SER A 302 -33.06 -13.10 1.83
C SER A 302 -33.58 -13.95 3.00
N GLY A 303 -33.94 -13.27 4.09
CA GLY A 303 -34.28 -13.87 5.37
C GLY A 303 -35.42 -14.88 5.35
N GLN A 304 -35.23 -15.91 6.17
CA GLN A 304 -36.30 -16.70 6.78
C GLN A 304 -36.33 -16.37 8.29
N PRO A 305 -37.51 -16.36 8.93
CA PRO A 305 -37.65 -16.02 10.33
C PRO A 305 -37.17 -17.18 11.20
N VAL A 306 -36.21 -16.91 12.08
CA VAL A 306 -35.78 -17.84 13.12
C VAL A 306 -36.64 -17.62 14.36
N ASP A 307 -37.43 -18.64 14.67
CA ASP A 307 -38.12 -18.81 15.95
C ASP A 307 -37.13 -18.73 17.12
N LEU A 308 -37.50 -17.95 18.14
CA LEU A 308 -36.85 -17.97 19.45
C LEU A 308 -37.09 -19.33 20.12
N PRO A 309 -36.04 -19.94 20.71
CA PRO A 309 -36.22 -20.77 21.89
C PRO A 309 -35.65 -20.06 23.12
N ASP A 310 -36.59 -19.81 24.03
CA ASP A 310 -36.60 -19.99 25.47
C ASP A 310 -35.28 -20.04 26.27
N ALA A 311 -35.37 -19.38 27.42
CA ALA A 311 -34.31 -19.25 28.41
C ALA A 311 -34.07 -20.57 29.15
N GLY A 312 -32.80 -20.95 29.29
CA GLY A 312 -32.43 -21.86 30.35
C GLY A 312 -31.12 -22.61 30.14
N ASN A 313 -30.25 -22.44 31.13
CA ASN A 313 -29.29 -23.44 31.63
C ASN A 313 -27.82 -23.20 31.28
N GLN A 314 -27.16 -22.49 32.20
CA GLN A 314 -25.72 -22.41 32.36
C GLN A 314 -25.14 -23.81 32.68
N LYS A 315 -24.10 -24.22 31.94
CA LYS A 315 -23.03 -25.05 32.50
C LYS A 315 -21.74 -24.96 31.67
N GLY A 316 -20.77 -24.26 32.25
CA GLY A 316 -19.32 -24.46 32.17
C GLY A 316 -18.70 -24.84 30.81
N SER A 317 -18.18 -23.83 30.12
CA SER A 317 -17.06 -24.00 29.18
C SER A 317 -15.97 -23.01 29.59
N VAL A 318 -14.81 -23.54 29.99
CA VAL A 318 -13.63 -22.76 30.37
C VAL A 318 -12.97 -22.32 29.05
N ASP A 319 -13.44 -21.21 28.51
CA ASP A 319 -12.95 -20.66 27.26
C ASP A 319 -11.61 -19.95 27.49
N ARG A 320 -10.55 -20.49 26.89
CA ARG A 320 -9.24 -19.83 26.83
C ARG A 320 -9.37 -18.65 25.88
N THR A 321 -9.83 -17.54 26.44
CA THR A 321 -9.92 -16.23 25.78
C THR A 321 -8.55 -15.82 25.27
N HIS A 322 -8.29 -16.04 23.98
CA HIS A 322 -7.31 -15.25 23.26
C HIS A 322 -7.76 -13.79 23.34
N PRO A 323 -6.93 -12.86 23.85
CA PRO A 323 -7.35 -11.48 24.00
C PRO A 323 -7.67 -10.91 22.62
N LEU A 324 -8.92 -10.47 22.45
CA LEU A 324 -9.39 -9.72 21.28
C LEU A 324 -8.32 -8.68 20.92
N ARG A 325 -7.82 -8.73 19.67
CA ARG A 325 -6.83 -7.77 19.18
C ARG A 325 -7.40 -6.37 19.32
N ARG A 326 -6.86 -5.60 20.27
CA ARG A 326 -7.22 -4.18 20.44
C ARG A 326 -6.86 -3.39 19.20
N THR A 327 -7.80 -2.59 18.71
CA THR A 327 -7.60 -1.72 17.55
C THR A 327 -6.63 -0.58 17.88
N ASN A 328 -6.04 0.05 16.87
CA ASN A 328 -5.13 1.20 17.08
C ASN A 328 -5.87 2.39 17.73
N ALA A 329 -7.15 2.59 17.42
CA ALA A 329 -8.00 3.60 18.04
C ALA A 329 -8.19 3.35 19.55
N GLU A 330 -8.45 2.10 19.95
CA GLU A 330 -8.60 1.72 21.37
C GLU A 330 -7.29 1.85 22.15
N LYS A 331 -6.15 1.56 21.52
CA LYS A 331 -4.82 1.78 22.11
C LYS A 331 -4.56 3.27 22.32
N ARG A 332 -4.85 4.10 21.31
CA ARG A 332 -4.72 5.57 21.40
C ARG A 332 -5.61 6.15 22.50
N ARG A 333 -6.86 5.71 22.60
CA ARG A 333 -7.80 6.12 23.65
C ARG A 333 -7.25 5.81 25.06
N ALA A 334 -6.72 4.60 25.26
CA ALA A 334 -6.12 4.22 26.54
C ALA A 334 -4.87 5.03 26.90
N VAL A 335 -4.03 5.40 25.93
CA VAL A 335 -2.91 6.33 26.17
C VAL A 335 -3.42 7.68 26.63
N LEU A 336 -4.46 8.22 25.99
CA LEU A 336 -5.04 9.52 26.36
C LEU A 336 -5.66 9.51 27.77
N ASP A 337 -6.36 8.43 28.13
CA ASP A 337 -6.95 8.27 29.46
C ASP A 337 -5.86 8.22 30.55
N LEU A 338 -4.78 7.45 30.32
CA LEU A 338 -3.65 7.37 31.25
C LEU A 338 -2.92 8.72 31.39
N LEU A 339 -2.74 9.46 30.29
CA LEU A 339 -2.15 10.80 30.33
C LEU A 339 -3.03 11.80 31.10
N ARG A 340 -4.36 11.67 31.02
CA ARG A 340 -5.30 12.50 31.78
C ARG A 340 -5.21 12.19 33.28
N VAL A 341 -5.18 10.92 33.65
CA VAL A 341 -4.96 10.49 35.05
C VAL A 341 -3.61 11.00 35.57
N ASN A 342 -2.58 10.97 34.74
CA ASN A 342 -1.25 11.47 35.09
C ASN A 342 -1.24 12.96 35.41
N ALA A 343 -1.87 13.77 34.56
CA ALA A 343 -1.93 15.22 34.75
C ALA A 343 -2.71 15.64 36.01
N GLY A 344 -3.65 14.80 36.48
CA GLY A 344 -4.45 15.08 37.66
C GLY A 344 -3.82 14.66 38.99
N ASN A 345 -2.65 14.01 39.00
CA ASN A 345 -2.07 13.44 40.23
C ASN A 345 -0.56 13.72 40.35
N PRO A 346 -0.15 14.93 40.78
CA PRO A 346 1.24 15.40 40.73
C PRO A 346 2.23 14.59 41.58
N GLY A 347 1.74 13.74 42.50
CA GLY A 347 2.57 12.84 43.32
C GLY A 347 2.81 11.45 42.71
N ASN A 348 2.15 11.09 41.60
CA ASN A 348 2.24 9.75 41.01
C ASN A 348 2.26 9.81 39.48
N ASN A 349 3.30 10.44 38.93
CA ASN A 349 3.48 10.55 37.49
C ASN A 349 4.05 9.25 36.90
N PHE A 350 3.25 8.54 36.12
CA PHE A 350 3.69 7.49 35.23
C PHE A 350 4.65 8.04 34.16
N SER A 351 5.77 7.34 33.98
CA SER A 351 6.68 7.57 32.86
C SER A 351 6.05 7.14 31.53
N ASP A 352 6.55 7.63 30.40
CA ASP A 352 6.05 7.22 29.08
C ASP A 352 6.21 5.70 28.84
N ARG A 353 7.25 5.09 29.41
CA ARG A 353 7.44 3.62 29.39
C ARG A 353 6.35 2.89 30.16
N GLU A 354 5.90 3.45 31.28
CA GLU A 354 4.84 2.89 32.09
C GLU A 354 3.48 2.97 31.41
N ILE A 355 3.18 4.14 30.82
CA ILE A 355 1.96 4.35 30.04
C ILE A 355 1.94 3.41 28.83
N ALA A 356 3.06 3.28 28.12
CA ALA A 356 3.21 2.39 26.98
C ALA A 356 2.94 0.93 27.33
N ARG A 357 3.49 0.45 28.45
CA ARG A 357 3.27 -0.90 28.96
C ARG A 357 1.80 -1.17 29.30
N ARG A 358 1.10 -0.21 29.90
CA ARG A 358 -0.33 -0.35 30.26
C ARG A 358 -1.25 -0.26 29.04
N ALA A 359 -0.91 0.56 28.05
CA ALA A 359 -1.72 0.74 26.85
C ALA A 359 -1.41 -0.28 25.74
N GLY A 360 -0.32 -1.06 25.86
CA GLY A 360 0.10 -2.01 24.83
C GLY A 360 0.63 -1.32 23.56
N VAL A 361 1.38 -0.24 23.72
CA VAL A 361 2.01 0.55 22.63
C VAL A 361 3.50 0.77 22.91
N SER A 362 4.23 1.37 21.97
CA SER A 362 5.63 1.75 22.19
C SER A 362 5.74 3.06 22.99
N PRO A 363 6.82 3.26 23.78
CA PRO A 363 7.08 4.54 24.47
C PRO A 363 7.15 5.74 23.51
N GLN A 364 7.62 5.54 22.27
CA GLN A 364 7.68 6.59 21.25
C GLN A 364 6.28 7.04 20.82
N THR A 365 5.31 6.12 20.68
CA THR A 365 3.91 6.45 20.40
C THR A 365 3.33 7.34 21.50
N VAL A 366 3.61 7.05 22.78
CA VAL A 366 3.17 7.88 23.90
C VAL A 366 3.79 9.28 23.83
N GLY A 367 5.09 9.37 23.56
CA GLY A 367 5.80 10.64 23.41
C GLY A 367 5.25 11.51 22.27
N ASN A 368 4.94 10.91 21.12
CA ASN A 368 4.32 11.61 19.98
C ASN A 368 2.92 12.14 20.33
N ILE A 369 2.09 11.32 21.00
CA ILE A 369 0.75 11.74 21.45
C ILE A 369 0.83 12.86 22.50
N ARG A 370 1.82 12.81 23.39
CA ARG A 370 2.05 13.85 24.41
C ARG A 370 2.45 15.18 23.77
N LYS A 371 3.38 15.15 22.81
CA LYS A 371 3.81 16.34 22.03
C LYS A 371 2.69 16.95 21.19
N ALA A 372 1.77 16.13 20.66
CA ALA A 372 0.62 16.64 19.93
C ALA A 372 -0.45 17.32 20.81
N ARG A 373 -0.33 17.23 22.14
CA ARG A 373 -1.25 17.85 23.12
C ARG A 373 -0.67 19.11 23.78
N SER A 374 0.65 19.22 23.84
CA SER A 374 1.36 20.44 24.25
C SER A 374 1.36 21.43 23.12
#